data_AF-A0A1T4ND97-F1
#
_entry.id   AF-A0A1T4ND97-F1
#
_cell.length_a   1.000
_cell.length_b   1.000
_cell.length_c   1.000
_cell.angle_alpha   90.00
_cell.angle_beta   90.00
_cell.angle_gamma   90.00
#
_symmetry.space_group_name_H-M   'P 1'
#
loop_
_entity.id
_entity.type
_entity.pdbx_description
1 polymer ?
#
loop_
_entity_poly.entity_id
_entity_poly.type
_entity_poly.pdbx_seq_one_letter_code
_entity_poly.pdbx_strand_id
1 'polypeptide(L)'
;MKKILKFIKKNWISVWLVTVIAISAGIAITYAAYTEVSVVKRVVSTKESEGELFSSNCMRQDLSSRMLSTSQYTVTVCNYDQDKLLTFSPAQITYDFYAELQVKYGDEYLNMAQFLSRLQQDDPDNAATRYQEIVNKISTNYYVAKQEDDTASVISPEDSAEHYFTSAGNYKVSFEGETLAPNDSSTDKYKIKISESDLSKQDPDFYIHVWAMPSVNSLHTIESRIYGGISVGNASSWGGMLRETNSSEVDYDFYNYIITGNGEGKVDIIWNSEYFEINEFFFSNMSGNTFEQNPVVAETITSSDPLYSDYTGWSKITLEVDSLNDKNRYELQLYKEKENISYTGENAASNYIRCFFRED
;
A
#
# COMPACT_ATOMS: atom_id res chain seq x y z
N MET A 1 -46.24 -34.37 -2.48
CA MET A 1 -46.62 -33.00 -2.90
C MET A 1 -47.71 -32.33 -2.04
N LYS A 2 -48.92 -32.91 -1.87
CA LYS A 2 -50.03 -32.24 -1.13
C LYS A 2 -49.74 -31.92 0.35
N LYS A 3 -48.90 -32.72 1.03
CA LYS A 3 -48.50 -32.48 2.44
C LYS A 3 -47.55 -31.29 2.61
N ILE A 4 -46.59 -31.12 1.68
CA ILE A 4 -45.63 -30.01 1.67
C ILE A 4 -46.35 -28.68 1.42
N LEU A 5 -47.30 -28.64 0.47
CA LEU A 5 -48.10 -27.45 0.21
C LEU A 5 -48.95 -27.01 1.42
N LYS A 6 -49.48 -27.96 2.19
CA LYS A 6 -50.26 -27.67 3.40
C LYS A 6 -49.39 -27.13 4.53
N PHE A 7 -48.17 -27.64 4.64
CA PHE A 7 -47.17 -27.18 5.60
C PHE A 7 -46.69 -25.76 5.28
N ILE A 8 -46.40 -25.46 4.00
CA ILE A 8 -46.00 -24.12 3.53
C ILE A 8 -47.13 -23.10 3.75
N LYS A 9 -48.40 -23.45 3.48
CA LYS A 9 -49.54 -22.55 3.74
C LYS A 9 -49.79 -22.29 5.23
N LYS A 10 -49.55 -23.27 6.10
CA LYS A 10 -49.77 -23.14 7.55
C LYS A 10 -48.67 -22.32 8.22
N ASN A 11 -47.43 -22.46 7.77
CA ASN A 11 -46.25 -21.83 8.37
C ASN A 11 -45.64 -20.74 7.45
N TRP A 12 -46.48 -20.08 6.65
CA TRP A 12 -46.04 -19.16 5.58
C TRP A 12 -45.14 -18.03 6.10
N ILE A 13 -45.44 -17.50 7.29
CA ILE A 13 -44.65 -16.44 7.94
C ILE A 13 -43.24 -16.93 8.30
N SER A 14 -43.12 -18.15 8.85
CA SER A 14 -41.82 -18.74 9.19
C SER A 14 -40.99 -19.08 7.95
N VAL A 15 -41.66 -19.54 6.87
CA VAL A 15 -40.99 -19.77 5.58
C VAL A 15 -40.47 -18.45 5.02
N TRP A 16 -41.26 -17.37 5.11
CA TRP A 16 -40.86 -16.05 4.66
C TRP A 16 -39.66 -15.51 5.45
N LEU A 17 -39.67 -15.65 6.79
CA LEU A 17 -38.58 -15.23 7.66
C LEU A 17 -37.27 -15.96 7.36
N VAL A 18 -37.32 -17.30 7.20
CA VAL A 18 -36.13 -18.11 6.88
C VAL A 18 -35.59 -17.76 5.49
N THR A 19 -36.47 -17.44 4.55
CA THR A 19 -36.07 -17.02 3.19
C THR A 19 -35.38 -15.66 3.22
N VAL A 20 -35.89 -14.68 4.00
CA VAL A 20 -35.25 -13.37 4.16
C VAL A 20 -33.87 -13.50 4.82
N ILE A 21 -33.75 -14.34 5.87
CA ILE A 21 -32.48 -14.60 6.55
C ILE A 21 -31.45 -15.26 5.61
N ALA A 22 -31.89 -16.22 4.78
CA ALA A 22 -31.03 -16.87 3.79
C ALA A 22 -30.57 -15.90 2.69
N ILE A 23 -31.45 -14.98 2.25
CA ILE A 23 -31.09 -13.95 1.25
C ILE A 23 -30.15 -12.91 1.86
N SER A 24 -30.37 -12.45 3.10
CA SER A 24 -29.49 -11.50 3.77
C SER A 24 -28.10 -12.09 4.07
N ALA A 25 -28.03 -13.38 4.43
CA ALA A 25 -26.76 -14.08 4.59
C ALA A 25 -26.03 -14.22 3.24
N GLY A 26 -26.75 -14.47 2.15
CA GLY A 26 -26.18 -14.49 0.79
C GLY A 26 -25.57 -13.15 0.38
N ILE A 27 -26.22 -12.03 0.71
CA ILE A 27 -25.73 -10.67 0.42
C ILE A 27 -24.50 -10.33 1.28
N ALA A 28 -24.45 -10.74 2.55
CA ALA A 28 -23.29 -10.53 3.41
C ALA A 28 -22.07 -11.34 2.96
N ILE A 29 -22.29 -12.57 2.45
CA ILE A 29 -21.22 -13.43 1.90
C ILE A 29 -20.70 -12.87 0.56
N THR A 30 -21.57 -12.34 -0.31
CA THR A 30 -21.10 -11.68 -1.54
C THR A 30 -20.43 -10.35 -1.27
N TYR A 31 -20.83 -9.57 -0.26
CA TYR A 31 -20.14 -8.33 0.07
C TYR A 31 -18.72 -8.58 0.63
N ALA A 32 -18.56 -9.62 1.48
CA ALA A 32 -17.24 -9.98 2.02
C ALA A 32 -16.29 -10.58 0.96
N ALA A 33 -16.82 -11.29 -0.04
CA ALA A 33 -16.03 -11.83 -1.14
C ALA A 33 -15.60 -10.78 -2.19
N TYR A 34 -16.10 -9.53 -2.11
CA TYR A 34 -15.76 -8.45 -3.03
C TYR A 34 -14.90 -7.34 -2.41
N THR A 35 -14.52 -7.44 -1.13
CA THR A 35 -13.67 -6.44 -0.47
C THR A 35 -12.25 -6.91 -0.11
N GLU A 36 -11.85 -8.11 -0.52
CA GLU A 36 -10.44 -8.51 -0.46
C GLU A 36 -9.86 -8.64 -1.87
N VAL A 37 -9.66 -7.50 -2.51
CA VAL A 37 -8.59 -7.38 -3.50
C VAL A 37 -7.78 -6.16 -3.13
N SER A 38 -6.74 -6.37 -2.32
CA SER A 38 -5.63 -5.44 -2.31
C SER A 38 -5.02 -5.49 -3.71
N VAL A 39 -5.29 -4.48 -4.52
CA VAL A 39 -4.64 -4.35 -5.82
C VAL A 39 -3.20 -3.97 -5.53
N VAL A 40 -2.35 -4.99 -5.37
CA VAL A 40 -0.91 -4.83 -5.50
C VAL A 40 -0.67 -4.35 -6.93
N LYS A 41 -0.34 -3.06 -7.07
CA LYS A 41 0.09 -2.48 -8.33
C LYS A 41 1.41 -3.15 -8.71
N ARG A 42 1.34 -4.21 -9.54
CA ARG A 42 2.53 -4.92 -10.02
C ARG A 42 3.20 -4.07 -11.11
N VAL A 43 4.39 -3.58 -10.82
CA VAL A 43 5.25 -2.98 -11.85
C VAL A 43 5.97 -4.13 -12.53
N VAL A 44 5.52 -4.53 -13.71
CA VAL A 44 6.24 -5.53 -14.51
C VAL A 44 7.47 -4.83 -15.11
N SER A 45 8.63 -5.08 -14.53
CA SER A 45 9.91 -4.80 -15.18
C SER A 45 10.01 -5.68 -16.43
N THR A 46 10.28 -5.09 -17.60
CA THR A 46 10.49 -5.82 -18.86
C THR A 46 11.91 -6.39 -18.97
N LYS A 47 12.55 -6.73 -17.85
CA LYS A 47 13.75 -7.57 -17.85
C LYS A 47 13.32 -8.95 -17.36
N GLU A 48 13.45 -9.96 -18.22
CA GLU A 48 13.49 -11.35 -17.77
C GLU A 48 14.71 -11.50 -16.85
N SER A 49 14.53 -11.25 -15.55
CA SER A 49 15.41 -11.81 -14.54
C SER A 49 14.99 -13.27 -14.35
N GLU A 50 15.98 -14.15 -14.20
CA GLU A 50 15.75 -15.47 -13.61
C GLU A 50 14.93 -15.25 -12.32
N GLY A 51 13.79 -15.92 -12.18
CA GLY A 51 12.89 -15.69 -11.05
C GLY A 51 13.64 -15.94 -9.74
N GLU A 52 13.49 -15.05 -8.76
CA GLU A 52 14.11 -15.22 -7.45
C GLU A 52 13.41 -16.37 -6.70
N LEU A 53 13.98 -17.58 -6.79
CA LEU A 53 13.45 -18.79 -6.14
C LEU A 53 13.65 -18.80 -4.61
N PHE A 54 14.23 -17.74 -4.05
CA PHE A 54 14.30 -17.48 -2.62
C PHE A 54 13.84 -16.04 -2.40
N SER A 55 12.62 -15.86 -1.90
CA SER A 55 11.98 -14.54 -1.89
C SER A 55 11.08 -14.34 -0.68
N SER A 56 10.53 -13.14 -0.55
CA SER A 56 9.70 -12.72 0.58
C SER A 56 8.64 -11.70 0.21
N ASN A 57 7.59 -11.59 1.01
CA ASN A 57 6.56 -10.55 0.88
C ASN A 57 7.07 -9.12 1.23
N CYS A 58 8.17 -8.99 1.98
CA CYS A 58 8.75 -7.69 2.33
C CYS A 58 10.26 -7.58 2.19
N MET A 59 11.00 -8.69 2.15
CA MET A 59 12.47 -8.66 2.06
C MET A 59 12.95 -8.71 0.61
N ARG A 60 14.07 -8.04 0.32
CA ARG A 60 14.68 -7.93 -1.01
C ARG A 60 16.20 -8.00 -0.89
N GLN A 61 16.91 -8.26 -1.99
CA GLN A 61 18.38 -8.29 -1.98
C GLN A 61 19.00 -6.95 -1.54
N ASP A 62 18.40 -5.84 -1.97
CA ASP A 62 18.72 -4.51 -1.45
C ASP A 62 17.87 -4.19 -0.23
N LEU A 63 18.48 -3.56 0.79
CA LEU A 63 17.80 -3.17 2.01
C LEU A 63 16.57 -2.30 1.72
N SER A 64 15.41 -2.92 1.92
CA SER A 64 14.11 -2.29 1.81
C SER A 64 13.62 -1.79 3.16
N SER A 65 12.55 -1.00 3.15
CA SER A 65 11.90 -0.52 4.37
C SER A 65 10.40 -0.65 4.24
N ARG A 66 9.73 -1.07 5.32
CA ARG A 66 8.29 -1.29 5.40
C ARG A 66 7.72 -0.68 6.66
N MET A 67 6.93 0.36 6.47
CA MET A 67 6.11 0.95 7.52
C MET A 67 4.83 0.13 7.73
N LEU A 68 4.39 -0.01 8.98
CA LEU A 68 3.18 -0.71 9.38
C LEU A 68 2.16 0.27 9.95
N SER A 69 0.91 0.12 9.53
CA SER A 69 -0.26 0.80 10.11
C SER A 69 -0.90 0.02 11.26
N THR A 70 -0.48 -1.23 11.46
CA THR A 70 -0.94 -2.12 12.54
C THR A 70 0.26 -2.65 13.31
N SER A 71 0.04 -3.07 14.55
CA SER A 71 1.13 -3.50 15.43
C SER A 71 1.69 -4.88 15.11
N GLN A 72 1.10 -5.61 14.17
CA GLN A 72 1.50 -6.96 13.78
C GLN A 72 1.66 -7.06 12.27
N TYR A 73 2.71 -7.74 11.84
CA TYR A 73 2.96 -8.05 10.44
C TYR A 73 3.55 -9.45 10.30
N THR A 74 3.09 -10.19 9.30
CA THR A 74 3.64 -11.52 9.01
C THR A 74 4.63 -11.41 7.88
N VAL A 75 5.91 -11.67 8.18
CA VAL A 75 6.96 -11.86 7.19
C VAL A 75 6.83 -13.27 6.64
N THR A 76 6.84 -13.41 5.32
CA THR A 76 6.84 -14.71 4.66
C THR A 76 8.15 -14.88 3.91
N VAL A 77 8.78 -16.05 4.06
CA VAL A 77 9.94 -16.50 3.28
C VAL A 77 9.48 -17.68 2.44
N CYS A 78 9.83 -17.73 1.17
CA CYS A 78 9.34 -18.77 0.27
C CYS A 78 10.35 -19.19 -0.79
N ASN A 79 10.13 -20.39 -1.34
CA ASN A 79 10.99 -21.01 -2.35
C ASN A 79 10.54 -20.74 -3.80
N TYR A 80 9.69 -19.75 -4.01
CA TYR A 80 9.16 -19.39 -5.32
C TYR A 80 9.24 -17.89 -5.54
N ASP A 81 9.16 -17.49 -6.81
CA ASP A 81 9.03 -16.09 -7.20
C ASP A 81 7.61 -15.59 -6.84
N GLN A 82 7.51 -14.55 -6.01
CA GLN A 82 6.25 -13.95 -5.56
C GLN A 82 5.35 -13.50 -6.73
N ASP A 83 5.93 -13.17 -7.89
CA ASP A 83 5.20 -12.76 -9.08
C ASP A 83 4.83 -13.95 -10.00
N LYS A 84 5.36 -15.15 -9.72
CA LYS A 84 5.18 -16.39 -10.47
C LYS A 84 4.98 -17.59 -9.53
N LEU A 85 3.78 -17.68 -8.93
CA LEU A 85 3.41 -18.69 -7.93
C LEU A 85 3.59 -20.17 -8.33
N LEU A 86 3.78 -20.47 -9.62
CA LEU A 86 4.01 -21.83 -10.13
C LEU A 86 5.49 -22.12 -10.42
N THR A 87 6.41 -21.20 -10.09
CA THR A 87 7.84 -21.34 -10.29
C THR A 87 8.53 -21.44 -8.94
N PHE A 88 8.73 -22.68 -8.46
CA PHE A 88 9.36 -23.00 -7.18
C PHE A 88 10.73 -23.68 -7.37
N SER A 89 11.53 -23.65 -6.32
CA SER A 89 12.85 -24.28 -6.30
C SER A 89 12.74 -25.81 -6.42
N PRO A 90 13.46 -26.45 -7.35
CA PRO A 90 13.55 -27.91 -7.43
C PRO A 90 14.45 -28.50 -6.33
N ALA A 91 15.22 -27.65 -5.64
CA ALA A 91 16.13 -28.04 -4.56
C ALA A 91 15.64 -27.49 -3.22
N GLN A 92 15.93 -28.23 -2.14
CA GLN A 92 15.63 -27.77 -0.79
C GLN A 92 16.49 -26.53 -0.52
N ILE A 93 15.88 -25.50 0.03
CA ILE A 93 16.60 -24.32 0.49
C ILE A 93 16.75 -24.44 2.00
N THR A 94 17.97 -24.25 2.50
CA THR A 94 18.24 -24.09 3.93
C THR A 94 18.71 -22.67 4.17
N TYR A 95 18.25 -22.04 5.23
CA TYR A 95 18.56 -20.65 5.54
C TYR A 95 18.46 -20.37 7.04
N ASP A 96 19.03 -19.25 7.45
CA ASP A 96 18.85 -18.70 8.80
C ASP A 96 18.03 -17.42 8.72
N PHE A 97 17.01 -17.29 9.57
CA PHE A 97 16.22 -16.08 9.72
C PHE A 97 16.67 -15.30 10.95
N TYR A 98 16.80 -13.99 10.80
CA TYR A 98 17.18 -13.10 11.88
C TYR A 98 16.26 -11.89 11.95
N ALA A 99 16.07 -11.40 13.18
CA ALA A 99 15.48 -10.11 13.46
C ALA A 99 16.30 -9.39 14.51
N GLU A 100 16.61 -8.12 14.31
CA GLU A 100 17.38 -7.28 15.23
C GLU A 100 16.72 -5.92 15.43
N LEU A 101 16.67 -5.46 16.68
CA LEU A 101 16.17 -4.14 17.02
C LEU A 101 17.22 -3.07 16.71
N GLN A 102 16.81 -2.03 15.99
CA GLN A 102 17.63 -0.89 15.60
C GLN A 102 16.98 0.43 16.04
N VAL A 103 17.82 1.44 16.25
CA VAL A 103 17.42 2.81 16.54
C VAL A 103 17.95 3.71 15.43
N LYS A 104 17.15 4.66 14.98
CA LYS A 104 17.61 5.70 14.06
C LYS A 104 18.29 6.82 14.86
N TYR A 105 19.54 7.12 14.53
CA TYR A 105 20.31 8.19 15.17
C TYR A 105 20.91 9.10 14.08
N GLY A 106 20.34 10.29 13.92
CA GLY A 106 20.58 11.10 12.74
C GLY A 106 20.03 10.39 11.48
N ASP A 107 20.90 10.18 10.50
CA ASP A 107 20.57 9.49 9.24
C ASP A 107 20.94 7.99 9.25
N GLU A 108 21.52 7.50 10.35
CA GLU A 108 22.00 6.12 10.48
C GLU A 108 21.02 5.25 11.26
N TYR A 109 20.96 3.96 10.91
CA TYR A 109 20.27 2.93 11.68
C TYR A 109 21.30 2.09 12.40
N LEU A 110 21.27 2.11 13.73
CA LEU A 110 22.27 1.48 14.58
C LEU A 110 21.61 0.36 15.37
N ASN A 111 22.29 -0.80 15.46
CA ASN A 111 21.92 -1.78 16.47
C ASN A 111 22.22 -1.23 17.88
N MET A 112 21.69 -1.87 18.92
CA MET A 112 21.77 -1.34 20.28
C MET A 112 23.22 -1.17 20.79
N ALA A 113 24.15 -2.03 20.37
CA ALA A 113 25.57 -1.91 20.73
C ALA A 113 26.26 -0.73 20.04
N GLN A 114 25.97 -0.53 18.74
CA GLN A 114 26.45 0.62 17.98
C GLN A 114 25.87 1.93 18.52
N PHE A 115 24.57 1.94 18.87
CA PHE A 115 23.90 3.10 19.46
C PHE A 115 24.55 3.52 20.78
N LEU A 116 24.84 2.58 21.68
CA LEU A 116 25.58 2.87 22.92
C LEU A 116 26.96 3.46 22.63
N SER A 117 27.69 2.88 21.68
CA SER A 117 29.02 3.36 21.30
C SER A 117 28.97 4.79 20.75
N ARG A 118 27.95 5.10 19.95
CA ARG A 118 27.72 6.45 19.40
C ARG A 118 27.38 7.46 20.48
N LEU A 119 26.50 7.10 21.42
CA LEU A 119 26.18 7.95 22.57
C LEU A 119 27.42 8.25 23.42
N GLN A 120 28.27 7.26 23.66
CA GLN A 120 29.51 7.44 24.43
C GLN A 120 30.52 8.36 23.72
N GLN A 121 30.50 8.39 22.39
CA GLN A 121 31.34 9.29 21.61
C GLN A 121 30.80 10.73 21.61
N ASP A 122 29.49 10.89 21.44
CA ASP A 122 28.88 12.20 21.22
C ASP A 122 28.56 12.94 22.54
N ASP A 123 28.24 12.21 23.60
CA ASP A 123 27.80 12.74 24.89
C ASP A 123 28.16 11.77 26.04
N PRO A 124 29.45 11.61 26.36
CA PRO A 124 29.93 10.58 27.30
C PRO A 124 29.32 10.73 28.70
N ASP A 125 29.02 11.95 29.13
CA ASP A 125 28.50 12.24 30.47
C ASP A 125 27.04 11.77 30.64
N ASN A 126 26.25 11.76 29.57
CA ASN A 126 24.83 11.37 29.60
C ASN A 126 24.52 10.06 28.85
N ALA A 127 25.51 9.44 28.20
CA ALA A 127 25.33 8.25 27.37
C ALA A 127 24.58 7.11 28.08
N ALA A 128 24.96 6.82 29.33
CA ALA A 128 24.33 5.77 30.12
C ALA A 128 22.84 6.06 30.39
N THR A 129 22.50 7.30 30.75
CA THR A 129 21.12 7.72 31.02
C THR A 129 20.27 7.63 29.75
N ARG A 130 20.75 8.22 28.65
CA ARG A 130 20.05 8.21 27.36
C ARG A 130 19.84 6.79 26.82
N TYR A 131 20.84 5.92 26.99
CA TYR A 131 20.71 4.52 26.62
C TYR A 131 19.64 3.81 27.45
N GLN A 132 19.61 4.03 28.77
CA GLN A 132 18.58 3.43 29.64
C GLN A 132 17.17 3.94 29.34
N GLU A 133 17.00 5.22 28.99
CA GLU A 133 15.72 5.77 28.54
C GLU A 133 15.17 5.02 27.32
N ILE A 134 16.04 4.70 26.35
CA ILE A 134 15.67 3.91 25.18
C ILE A 134 15.37 2.45 25.59
N VAL A 135 16.25 1.81 26.36
CA VAL A 135 16.03 0.41 26.78
C VAL A 135 14.71 0.22 27.53
N ASN A 136 14.31 1.19 28.36
CA ASN A 136 13.03 1.14 29.07
C ASN A 136 11.81 1.12 28.13
N LYS A 137 11.94 1.63 26.90
CA LYS A 137 10.87 1.62 25.89
C LYS A 137 10.74 0.28 25.16
N ILE A 138 11.78 -0.57 25.17
CA ILE A 138 11.81 -1.88 24.48
C ILE A 138 10.84 -2.91 25.13
N SER A 139 10.26 -2.60 26.30
CA SER A 139 9.29 -3.43 27.05
C SER A 139 8.41 -4.32 26.17
N THR A 140 8.07 -5.53 26.64
CA THR A 140 7.31 -6.69 26.08
C THR A 140 6.32 -6.46 24.90
N ASN A 141 6.70 -5.66 23.92
CA ASN A 141 5.86 -5.11 22.86
C ASN A 141 6.52 -5.30 21.51
N TYR A 142 7.81 -5.66 21.49
CA TYR A 142 8.53 -6.06 20.30
C TYR A 142 8.90 -7.53 20.45
N TYR A 143 8.44 -8.36 19.53
CA TYR A 143 8.81 -9.76 19.48
C TYR A 143 8.72 -10.32 18.07
N VAL A 144 9.33 -11.49 17.90
CA VAL A 144 9.16 -12.35 16.73
C VAL A 144 8.64 -13.72 17.18
N ALA A 145 7.73 -14.32 16.43
CA ALA A 145 7.29 -15.70 16.65
C ALA A 145 7.11 -16.40 15.30
N LYS A 146 7.52 -17.67 15.18
CA LYS A 146 7.20 -18.46 14.00
C LYS A 146 5.70 -18.80 14.03
N GLN A 147 5.05 -18.87 12.88
CA GLN A 147 3.63 -19.18 12.72
C GLN A 147 3.38 -20.38 11.82
N GLU A 148 4.22 -20.53 10.78
CA GLU A 148 4.16 -21.64 9.84
C GLU A 148 5.58 -22.04 9.46
N ASP A 149 5.76 -23.34 9.23
CA ASP A 149 7.01 -23.99 8.84
C ASP A 149 6.72 -24.93 7.67
N ASP A 150 7.35 -24.72 6.52
CA ASP A 150 7.14 -25.55 5.33
C ASP A 150 5.66 -25.70 4.94
N THR A 151 4.91 -24.59 4.98
CA THR A 151 3.45 -24.56 4.74
C THR A 151 2.62 -25.30 5.80
N ALA A 152 3.25 -25.88 6.83
CA ALA A 152 2.59 -26.50 7.97
C ALA A 152 2.30 -25.46 9.07
N SER A 153 1.04 -25.40 9.51
CA SER A 153 0.63 -24.53 10.64
C SER A 153 0.93 -25.14 12.01
N VAL A 154 1.42 -26.38 12.07
CA VAL A 154 1.79 -27.06 13.32
C VAL A 154 3.30 -27.01 13.45
N ILE A 155 3.77 -26.15 14.34
CA ILE A 155 5.19 -25.91 14.61
C ILE A 155 5.51 -26.21 16.07
N SER A 156 6.79 -26.32 16.41
CA SER A 156 7.21 -26.62 17.77
C SER A 156 6.71 -25.55 18.77
N PRO A 157 6.43 -25.90 20.04
CA PRO A 157 6.05 -24.93 21.06
C PRO A 157 7.12 -23.86 21.33
N GLU A 158 8.39 -24.17 21.07
CA GLU A 158 9.52 -23.26 21.23
C GLU A 158 9.61 -22.24 20.09
N ASP A 159 9.39 -22.66 18.84
CA ASP A 159 9.44 -21.77 17.68
C ASP A 159 8.20 -20.86 17.59
N SER A 160 7.05 -21.37 18.04
CA SER A 160 5.80 -20.59 18.14
C SER A 160 5.75 -19.63 19.33
N ALA A 161 6.70 -19.71 20.26
CA ALA A 161 6.77 -18.80 21.38
C ALA A 161 7.08 -17.36 20.93
N GLU A 162 6.65 -16.40 21.73
CA GLU A 162 6.99 -14.99 21.51
C GLU A 162 8.44 -14.74 21.96
N HIS A 163 9.33 -14.55 21.00
CA HIS A 163 10.73 -14.21 21.24
C HIS A 163 10.89 -12.69 21.33
N TYR A 164 10.85 -12.18 22.54
CA TYR A 164 11.03 -10.76 22.82
C TYR A 164 12.47 -10.30 22.63
N PHE A 165 12.67 -9.09 22.10
CA PHE A 165 14.01 -8.50 21.99
C PHE A 165 14.52 -8.08 23.36
N THR A 166 15.50 -8.82 23.89
CA THR A 166 16.06 -8.58 25.24
C THR A 166 17.56 -8.32 25.17
N SER A 167 18.10 -7.69 26.23
CA SER A 167 19.53 -7.45 26.36
C SER A 167 20.36 -8.74 26.38
N ALA A 168 19.80 -9.85 26.86
CA ALA A 168 20.50 -11.13 26.90
C ALA A 168 20.82 -11.66 25.49
N GLY A 169 19.94 -11.40 24.52
CA GLY A 169 20.14 -11.72 23.10
C GLY A 169 20.76 -10.58 22.29
N ASN A 170 21.31 -9.54 22.94
CA ASN A 170 21.71 -8.29 22.28
C ASN A 170 20.62 -7.68 21.39
N TYR A 171 19.35 -7.86 21.79
CA TYR A 171 18.18 -7.41 21.03
C TYR A 171 18.10 -7.99 19.61
N LYS A 172 18.61 -9.21 19.45
CA LYS A 172 18.54 -10.02 18.24
C LYS A 172 17.87 -11.37 18.53
N VAL A 173 17.05 -11.82 17.60
CA VAL A 173 16.39 -13.13 17.58
C VAL A 173 16.81 -13.87 16.31
N SER A 174 17.02 -15.17 16.41
CA SER A 174 17.43 -16.03 15.29
C SER A 174 16.65 -17.33 15.27
N PHE A 175 16.27 -17.77 14.07
CA PHE A 175 15.78 -19.12 13.77
C PHE A 175 16.77 -19.71 12.78
N GLU A 176 17.56 -20.70 13.21
CA GLU A 176 18.70 -21.23 12.46
C GLU A 176 18.37 -22.60 11.88
N GLY A 177 18.87 -22.87 10.67
CA GLY A 177 18.68 -24.15 9.99
C GLY A 177 17.26 -24.39 9.46
N GLU A 178 16.52 -23.33 9.18
CA GLU A 178 15.18 -23.35 8.61
C GLU A 178 15.22 -23.96 7.19
N THR A 179 14.15 -24.64 6.78
CA THR A 179 14.09 -25.34 5.49
C THR A 179 12.87 -24.94 4.69
N LEU A 180 13.04 -24.87 3.37
CA LEU A 180 11.94 -24.78 2.42
C LEU A 180 11.97 -26.01 1.50
N ALA A 181 10.89 -26.80 1.54
CA ALA A 181 10.75 -28.04 0.81
C ALA A 181 10.96 -27.86 -0.72
N PRO A 182 11.58 -28.83 -1.40
CA PRO A 182 11.78 -28.79 -2.85
C PRO A 182 10.52 -29.21 -3.62
N ASN A 183 10.46 -28.84 -4.91
CA ASN A 183 9.50 -29.34 -5.90
C ASN A 183 8.01 -29.02 -5.65
N ASP A 184 7.72 -28.18 -4.66
CA ASP A 184 6.39 -27.64 -4.42
C ASP A 184 6.52 -26.24 -3.80
N SER A 185 5.44 -25.47 -3.71
CA SER A 185 5.45 -24.20 -2.99
C SER A 185 5.65 -24.45 -1.49
N SER A 186 6.74 -23.94 -0.93
CA SER A 186 7.00 -23.94 0.50
C SER A 186 7.11 -22.50 1.03
N THR A 187 6.55 -22.28 2.22
CA THR A 187 6.61 -21.01 2.92
C THR A 187 6.81 -21.17 4.42
N ASP A 188 7.64 -20.30 4.98
CA ASP A 188 7.70 -20.06 6.42
C ASP A 188 7.13 -18.69 6.74
N LYS A 189 6.46 -18.58 7.89
CA LYS A 189 5.83 -17.33 8.32
C LYS A 189 6.29 -16.93 9.70
N TYR A 190 6.78 -15.70 9.83
CA TYR A 190 7.22 -15.10 11.08
C TYR A 190 6.33 -13.90 11.41
N LYS A 191 5.65 -13.96 12.55
CA LYS A 191 4.93 -12.82 13.11
C LYS A 191 5.90 -11.87 13.76
N ILE A 192 5.90 -10.64 13.29
CA ILE A 192 6.58 -9.51 13.89
C ILE A 192 5.54 -8.69 14.65
N LYS A 193 5.78 -8.45 15.94
CA LYS A 193 5.04 -7.46 16.73
C LYS A 193 5.93 -6.25 16.95
N ILE A 194 5.35 -5.07 16.76
CA ILE A 194 5.90 -3.77 17.15
C ILE A 194 5.04 -3.13 18.22
N SER A 195 5.59 -2.15 18.95
CA SER A 195 4.82 -1.38 19.92
C SER A 195 3.73 -0.56 19.23
N GLU A 196 2.52 -0.60 19.79
CA GLU A 196 1.41 0.26 19.35
C GLU A 196 1.72 1.74 19.52
N SER A 197 2.60 2.09 20.46
CA SER A 197 3.04 3.47 20.64
C SER A 197 3.83 4.00 19.45
N ASP A 198 4.48 3.13 18.66
CA ASP A 198 5.22 3.56 17.45
C ASP A 198 4.30 3.80 16.26
N LEU A 199 3.10 3.21 16.24
CA LEU A 199 2.15 3.39 15.15
C LEU A 199 1.64 4.82 15.01
N SER A 200 1.71 5.61 16.08
CA SER A 200 1.25 7.00 16.12
C SER A 200 2.39 8.01 15.97
N LYS A 201 3.64 7.55 15.78
CA LYS A 201 4.82 8.43 15.70
C LYS A 201 5.23 8.67 14.25
N GLN A 202 5.69 9.90 13.99
CA GLN A 202 6.38 10.25 12.75
C GLN A 202 7.77 9.60 12.68
N ASP A 203 8.51 9.67 13.80
CA ASP A 203 9.77 8.96 13.99
C ASP A 203 9.56 7.92 15.11
N PRO A 204 9.45 6.62 14.78
CA PRO A 204 9.31 5.58 15.79
C PRO A 204 10.55 5.46 16.65
N ASP A 205 10.38 4.95 17.87
CA ASP A 205 11.52 4.73 18.75
C ASP A 205 12.44 3.61 18.22
N PHE A 206 11.85 2.61 17.55
CA PHE A 206 12.56 1.43 17.07
C PHE A 206 12.17 0.99 15.67
N TYR A 207 13.11 0.31 15.05
CA TYR A 207 13.00 -0.38 13.78
C TYR A 207 13.41 -1.84 13.98
N ILE A 208 12.74 -2.78 13.33
CA ILE A 208 13.13 -4.19 13.33
C ILE A 208 13.76 -4.49 11.97
N HIS A 209 15.06 -4.73 11.95
CA HIS A 209 15.76 -5.22 10.77
C HIS A 209 15.63 -6.73 10.71
N VAL A 210 14.99 -7.23 9.66
CA VAL A 210 14.82 -8.66 9.40
C VAL A 210 15.62 -9.06 8.17
N TRP A 211 16.27 -10.22 8.22
CA TRP A 211 16.94 -10.80 7.06
C TRP A 211 16.93 -12.32 7.08
N ALA A 212 16.93 -12.90 5.89
CA ALA A 212 17.02 -14.33 5.68
C ALA A 212 18.27 -14.64 4.86
N MET A 213 19.17 -15.47 5.41
CA MET A 213 20.47 -15.79 4.83
C MET A 213 20.48 -17.24 4.35
N PRO A 214 20.44 -17.50 3.03
CA PRO A 214 20.49 -18.85 2.50
C PRO A 214 21.88 -19.46 2.73
N SER A 215 21.93 -20.76 3.06
CA SER A 215 23.21 -21.46 3.30
C SER A 215 24.02 -21.72 2.02
N VAL A 216 23.41 -21.52 0.84
CA VAL A 216 24.05 -21.72 -0.47
C VAL A 216 24.40 -20.40 -1.14
N ASN A 217 25.63 -20.27 -1.62
CA ASN A 217 26.16 -19.02 -2.19
C ASN A 217 25.52 -18.59 -3.52
N SER A 218 24.75 -19.48 -4.17
CA SER A 218 24.04 -19.16 -5.42
C SER A 218 22.74 -18.38 -5.18
N LEU A 219 22.31 -18.26 -3.92
CA LEU A 219 21.15 -17.47 -3.52
C LEU A 219 21.63 -16.23 -2.77
N HIS A 220 20.83 -15.17 -2.81
CA HIS A 220 21.15 -13.91 -2.16
C HIS A 220 20.43 -13.78 -0.83
N THR A 221 21.10 -13.18 0.16
CA THR A 221 20.45 -12.71 1.38
C THR A 221 19.38 -11.69 1.00
N ILE A 222 18.22 -11.82 1.63
CA ILE A 222 17.12 -10.87 1.48
C ILE A 222 16.87 -10.19 2.82
N GLU A 223 16.61 -8.89 2.81
CA GLU A 223 16.46 -8.08 4.01
C GLU A 223 15.41 -6.97 3.88
N SER A 224 14.90 -6.53 5.03
CA SER A 224 13.98 -5.39 5.15
C SER A 224 14.04 -4.78 6.55
N ARG A 225 13.73 -3.48 6.65
CA ARG A 225 13.52 -2.80 7.92
C ARG A 225 12.04 -2.53 8.13
N ILE A 226 11.47 -3.11 9.18
CA ILE A 226 10.05 -3.01 9.53
C ILE A 226 9.89 -2.02 10.69
N TYR A 227 8.92 -1.11 10.62
CA TYR A 227 8.68 -0.15 11.69
C TYR A 227 7.22 0.29 11.76
N GLY A 228 6.81 0.74 12.94
CA GLY A 228 5.53 1.41 13.13
C GLY A 228 5.65 2.86 12.73
N GLY A 229 4.60 3.42 12.18
CA GLY A 229 4.55 4.84 11.96
C GLY A 229 3.19 5.24 11.47
N ILE A 230 2.85 6.51 11.73
CA ILE A 230 1.91 7.15 10.83
C ILE A 230 2.63 7.24 9.50
N SER A 231 1.93 6.93 8.41
CA SER A 231 2.26 7.65 7.20
C SER A 231 2.05 9.09 7.58
N VAL A 232 3.13 9.82 7.86
CA VAL A 232 3.15 11.23 7.51
C VAL A 232 2.64 11.19 6.10
N GLY A 233 1.45 11.76 5.88
CA GLY A 233 0.88 11.78 4.55
C GLY A 233 2.02 12.15 3.62
N ASN A 234 2.09 11.51 2.45
CA ASN A 234 2.49 12.36 1.34
C ASN A 234 1.60 13.60 1.54
N ALA A 235 2.21 14.80 1.68
CA ALA A 235 1.43 16.03 1.64
C ALA A 235 0.37 15.81 0.57
N SER A 236 -0.92 15.94 0.91
CA SER A 236 -2.00 15.47 0.05
C SER A 236 -1.64 15.86 -1.37
N SER A 237 -1.51 14.88 -2.26
CA SER A 237 -0.91 15.13 -3.56
C SER A 237 -1.79 14.49 -4.59
N TRP A 238 -2.37 15.32 -5.43
CA TRP A 238 -3.23 14.91 -6.52
C TRP A 238 -2.69 15.47 -7.81
N GLY A 239 -2.56 14.59 -8.79
CA GLY A 239 -2.05 14.92 -10.11
C GLY A 239 -2.98 14.38 -11.18
N GLY A 240 -2.96 15.04 -12.32
CA GLY A 240 -3.78 14.70 -13.46
C GLY A 240 -2.93 14.51 -14.70
N MET A 241 -3.28 13.54 -15.51
CA MET A 241 -2.61 13.30 -16.78
C MET A 241 -3.58 12.72 -17.81
N LEU A 242 -3.28 12.97 -19.08
CA LEU A 242 -3.90 12.22 -20.17
C LEU A 242 -3.44 10.76 -20.11
N ARG A 243 -4.38 9.84 -20.33
CA ARG A 243 -4.10 8.40 -20.36
C ARG A 243 -3.32 8.02 -21.62
N GLU A 244 -3.55 8.71 -22.71
CA GLU A 244 -2.96 8.43 -24.01
C GLU A 244 -1.46 8.79 -24.02
N THR A 245 -0.62 7.76 -24.01
CA THR A 245 0.85 7.89 -23.85
C THR A 245 1.54 8.57 -25.03
N ASN A 246 0.92 8.60 -26.21
CA ASN A 246 1.48 9.16 -27.45
C ASN A 246 0.68 10.37 -27.95
N SER A 247 0.02 11.11 -27.04
CA SER A 247 -0.81 12.27 -27.37
C SER A 247 -0.07 13.43 -28.07
N SER A 248 1.26 13.41 -28.10
CA SER A 248 2.08 14.34 -28.91
C SER A 248 2.23 13.92 -30.37
N GLU A 249 1.95 12.66 -30.72
CA GLU A 249 2.19 12.09 -32.06
C GLU A 249 0.92 11.56 -32.72
N VAL A 250 -0.08 11.17 -31.91
CA VAL A 250 -1.33 10.58 -32.37
C VAL A 250 -2.49 11.46 -31.95
N ASP A 251 -3.32 11.79 -32.94
CA ASP A 251 -4.58 12.50 -32.74
C ASP A 251 -5.70 11.48 -32.52
N TYR A 252 -6.41 11.58 -31.39
CA TYR A 252 -7.46 10.62 -30.99
C TYR A 252 -8.85 11.25 -31.14
N ASP A 253 -9.90 10.45 -31.32
CA ASP A 253 -11.27 10.99 -31.44
C ASP A 253 -11.75 11.68 -30.14
N PHE A 254 -11.29 11.17 -29.00
CA PHE A 254 -11.49 11.73 -27.67
C PHE A 254 -10.30 11.35 -26.79
N TYR A 255 -10.16 12.01 -25.64
CA TYR A 255 -9.06 11.75 -24.70
C TYR A 255 -9.61 11.38 -23.32
N ASN A 256 -8.88 10.53 -22.60
CA ASN A 256 -9.23 10.20 -21.22
C ASN A 256 -8.25 10.92 -20.29
N TYR A 257 -8.76 11.68 -19.34
CA TYR A 257 -7.96 12.35 -18.32
C TYR A 257 -8.17 11.66 -16.98
N ILE A 258 -7.06 11.29 -16.34
CA ILE A 258 -7.04 10.55 -15.10
C ILE A 258 -6.50 11.46 -14.01
N ILE A 259 -7.24 11.60 -12.92
CA ILE A 259 -6.82 12.29 -11.70
C ILE A 259 -6.58 11.21 -10.65
N THR A 260 -5.37 11.16 -10.12
CA THR A 260 -4.97 10.20 -9.07
C THR A 260 -4.14 10.90 -8.03
N GLY A 261 -4.26 10.44 -6.79
CA GLY A 261 -3.53 11.04 -5.70
C GLY A 261 -3.69 10.30 -4.39
N ASN A 262 -3.20 10.93 -3.34
CA ASN A 262 -3.23 10.44 -1.98
C ASN A 262 -3.68 11.55 -1.04
N GLY A 263 -4.46 11.19 -0.03
CA GLY A 263 -5.00 12.10 0.98
C GLY A 263 -6.37 12.65 0.59
N GLU A 264 -6.93 13.43 1.51
CA GLU A 264 -8.14 14.23 1.30
C GLU A 264 -7.74 15.64 0.83
N GLY A 265 -8.58 16.26 -0.01
CA GLY A 265 -8.44 17.66 -0.39
C GLY A 265 -9.27 18.02 -1.63
N LYS A 266 -8.80 19.02 -2.38
CA LYS A 266 -9.53 19.55 -3.55
C LYS A 266 -8.64 19.63 -4.78
N VAL A 267 -9.20 19.31 -5.93
CA VAL A 267 -8.53 19.40 -7.23
C VAL A 267 -9.31 20.34 -8.14
N ASP A 268 -8.69 21.45 -8.52
CA ASP A 268 -9.20 22.35 -9.53
C ASP A 268 -8.87 21.77 -10.90
N ILE A 269 -9.88 21.32 -11.63
CA ILE A 269 -9.77 20.85 -13.01
C ILE A 269 -10.03 22.05 -13.90
N ILE A 270 -9.03 22.41 -14.73
CA ILE A 270 -9.15 23.52 -15.66
C ILE A 270 -8.97 23.05 -17.10
N TRP A 271 -9.77 23.60 -18.01
CA TRP A 271 -9.66 23.27 -19.43
C TRP A 271 -10.11 24.43 -20.32
N ASN A 272 -9.59 24.46 -21.55
CA ASN A 272 -10.03 25.41 -22.55
C ASN A 272 -11.30 24.89 -23.24
N SER A 273 -12.45 25.46 -22.87
CA SER A 273 -13.77 25.09 -23.41
C SER A 273 -13.99 25.46 -24.88
N GLU A 274 -13.07 26.22 -25.49
CA GLU A 274 -13.09 26.46 -26.95
C GLU A 274 -12.59 25.24 -27.75
N TYR A 275 -11.84 24.33 -27.11
CA TYR A 275 -11.19 23.19 -27.77
C TYR A 275 -11.71 21.84 -27.27
N PHE A 276 -12.06 21.76 -25.98
CA PHE A 276 -12.53 20.53 -25.37
C PHE A 276 -13.76 20.72 -24.50
N GLU A 277 -14.66 19.74 -24.56
CA GLU A 277 -15.79 19.58 -23.65
C GLU A 277 -15.54 18.36 -22.75
N ILE A 278 -15.84 18.50 -21.45
CA ILE A 278 -15.84 17.38 -20.52
C ILE A 278 -17.20 16.69 -20.59
N ASN A 279 -17.20 15.36 -20.71
CA ASN A 279 -18.42 14.55 -20.70
C ASN A 279 -19.36 14.93 -19.53
N GLU A 280 -20.59 15.34 -19.84
CA GLU A 280 -21.62 15.75 -18.87
C GLU A 280 -21.86 14.72 -17.76
N PHE A 281 -21.70 13.41 -18.06
CA PHE A 281 -21.85 12.35 -17.07
C PHE A 281 -20.93 12.56 -15.86
N PHE A 282 -19.73 13.13 -16.06
CA PHE A 282 -18.76 13.40 -15.01
C PHE A 282 -19.30 14.34 -13.92
N PHE A 283 -20.20 15.26 -14.28
CA PHE A 283 -20.84 16.22 -13.38
C PHE A 283 -22.16 15.72 -12.80
N SER A 284 -22.66 14.58 -13.29
CA SER A 284 -23.95 14.06 -12.87
C SER A 284 -23.86 13.42 -11.47
N ASN A 285 -24.98 13.44 -10.73
CA ASN A 285 -25.09 12.71 -9.46
C ASN A 285 -24.84 11.19 -9.61
N MET A 286 -24.93 10.65 -10.83
CA MET A 286 -24.69 9.23 -11.12
C MET A 286 -23.20 8.88 -11.24
N SER A 287 -22.31 9.88 -11.39
CA SER A 287 -20.86 9.67 -11.36
C SER A 287 -20.35 9.30 -9.96
N GLY A 288 -21.10 9.67 -8.92
CA GLY A 288 -20.66 9.60 -7.53
C GLY A 288 -19.46 10.52 -7.23
N ASN A 289 -19.27 11.59 -8.00
CA ASN A 289 -18.27 12.62 -7.75
C ASN A 289 -18.90 13.75 -6.94
N THR A 290 -18.11 14.36 -6.05
CA THR A 290 -18.52 15.50 -5.25
C THR A 290 -17.73 16.73 -5.69
N PHE A 291 -18.41 17.87 -5.82
CA PHE A 291 -17.81 19.12 -6.28
C PHE A 291 -18.07 20.24 -5.28
N GLU A 292 -17.13 21.16 -5.16
CA GLU A 292 -17.25 22.32 -4.26
C GLU A 292 -18.38 23.26 -4.72
N GLN A 293 -18.59 23.36 -6.03
CA GLN A 293 -19.62 24.21 -6.61
C GLN A 293 -21.02 23.61 -6.41
N ASN A 294 -21.94 24.43 -5.90
CA ASN A 294 -23.35 24.09 -5.79
C ASN A 294 -24.23 25.27 -6.29
N PRO A 295 -24.89 25.17 -7.46
CA PRO A 295 -24.95 24.00 -8.36
C PRO A 295 -23.61 23.71 -9.07
N VAL A 296 -23.42 22.47 -9.53
CA VAL A 296 -22.22 22.02 -10.26
C VAL A 296 -22.18 22.68 -11.64
N VAL A 297 -21.56 23.85 -11.72
CA VAL A 297 -21.41 24.64 -12.94
C VAL A 297 -19.96 25.12 -13.00
N ALA A 298 -19.32 24.93 -14.17
CA ALA A 298 -17.95 25.38 -14.38
C ALA A 298 -17.87 26.91 -14.38
N GLU A 299 -16.88 27.45 -13.68
CA GLU A 299 -16.61 28.89 -13.60
C GLU A 299 -15.59 29.29 -14.67
N THR A 300 -15.69 30.52 -15.18
CA THR A 300 -14.64 31.08 -16.04
C THR A 300 -13.52 31.68 -15.19
N ILE A 301 -12.29 31.26 -15.44
CA ILE A 301 -11.10 31.79 -14.77
C ILE A 301 -10.91 33.26 -15.16
N THR A 302 -10.76 34.13 -14.16
CA THR A 302 -10.45 35.55 -14.34
C THR A 302 -9.04 35.85 -13.86
N SER A 303 -8.45 36.96 -14.31
CA SER A 303 -7.05 37.33 -14.05
C SER A 303 -6.75 37.76 -12.60
N SER A 304 -7.69 37.58 -11.67
CA SER A 304 -7.52 38.00 -10.27
C SER A 304 -6.76 37.00 -9.40
N ASP A 305 -6.65 35.75 -9.84
CA ASP A 305 -5.94 34.69 -9.11
C ASP A 305 -4.53 34.46 -9.71
N PRO A 306 -3.45 34.72 -8.96
CA PRO A 306 -2.09 34.50 -9.43
C PRO A 306 -1.80 33.04 -9.82
N LEU A 307 -2.51 32.06 -9.26
CA LEU A 307 -2.32 30.65 -9.59
C LEU A 307 -2.79 30.32 -11.02
N TYR A 308 -3.72 31.11 -11.55
CA TYR A 308 -4.40 30.85 -12.82
C TYR A 308 -4.19 31.94 -13.88
N SER A 309 -3.22 32.84 -13.70
CA SER A 309 -3.02 34.00 -14.58
C SER A 309 -2.88 33.61 -16.06
N ASP A 310 -2.19 32.51 -16.33
CA ASP A 310 -1.90 32.00 -17.68
C ASP A 310 -3.11 31.32 -18.34
N TYR A 311 -4.18 31.08 -17.59
CA TYR A 311 -5.38 30.35 -18.01
C TYR A 311 -6.64 31.23 -17.99
N THR A 312 -6.47 32.56 -18.06
CA THR A 312 -7.60 33.49 -18.11
C THR A 312 -8.53 33.15 -19.28
N GLY A 313 -9.83 33.03 -18.99
CA GLY A 313 -10.86 32.64 -19.97
C GLY A 313 -11.13 31.14 -20.07
N TRP A 314 -10.33 30.29 -19.40
CA TRP A 314 -10.59 28.85 -19.33
C TRP A 314 -11.73 28.53 -18.36
N SER A 315 -12.30 27.33 -18.48
CA SER A 315 -13.28 26.78 -17.54
C SER A 315 -12.57 26.12 -16.35
N LYS A 316 -13.15 26.23 -15.16
CA LYS A 316 -12.69 25.62 -13.90
C LYS A 316 -13.84 24.96 -13.15
N ILE A 317 -13.58 23.79 -12.59
CA ILE A 317 -14.44 23.13 -11.60
C ILE A 317 -13.57 22.55 -10.48
N THR A 318 -14.09 22.51 -9.25
CA THR A 318 -13.37 21.94 -8.11
C THR A 318 -13.96 20.60 -7.75
N LEU A 319 -13.16 19.54 -7.88
CA LEU A 319 -13.49 18.19 -7.42
C LEU A 319 -13.02 18.00 -5.98
N GLU A 320 -13.89 17.49 -5.11
CA GLU A 320 -13.49 16.98 -3.79
C GLU A 320 -12.91 15.58 -3.95
N VAL A 321 -11.72 15.35 -3.39
CA VAL A 321 -10.97 14.12 -3.57
C VAL A 321 -10.59 13.51 -2.22
N ASP A 322 -10.80 12.21 -2.05
CA ASP A 322 -10.45 11.51 -0.82
C ASP A 322 -10.03 10.06 -1.11
N SER A 323 -8.72 9.82 -1.12
CA SER A 323 -8.19 8.47 -1.34
C SER A 323 -8.29 7.56 -0.11
N LEU A 324 -8.58 8.13 1.06
CA LEU A 324 -8.60 7.43 2.34
C LEU A 324 -9.97 6.81 2.61
N ASN A 325 -11.05 7.54 2.29
CA ASN A 325 -12.42 7.09 2.58
C ASN A 325 -13.31 6.91 1.34
N ASP A 326 -12.92 7.42 0.17
CA ASP A 326 -13.72 7.35 -1.06
C ASP A 326 -12.95 6.71 -2.24
N LYS A 327 -12.48 7.51 -3.20
CA LYS A 327 -11.86 7.06 -4.43
C LYS A 327 -10.42 7.56 -4.50
N ASN A 328 -9.50 6.71 -4.93
CA ASN A 328 -8.10 7.08 -5.19
C ASN A 328 -7.83 7.46 -6.66
N ARG A 329 -8.86 7.41 -7.52
CA ARG A 329 -8.78 7.67 -8.96
C ARG A 329 -10.11 8.18 -9.49
N TYR A 330 -10.05 9.24 -10.29
CA TYR A 330 -11.16 9.82 -11.03
C TYR A 330 -10.83 9.83 -12.52
N GLU A 331 -11.82 9.55 -13.35
CA GLU A 331 -11.66 9.55 -14.81
C GLU A 331 -12.72 10.44 -15.44
N LEU A 332 -12.29 11.26 -16.38
CA LEU A 332 -13.17 12.06 -17.22
C LEU A 332 -12.77 11.92 -18.68
N GLN A 333 -13.73 12.11 -19.57
CA GLN A 333 -13.54 12.05 -21.01
C GLN A 333 -13.64 13.46 -21.59
N LEU A 334 -12.71 13.75 -22.49
CA LEU A 334 -12.62 15.01 -23.22
C LEU A 334 -13.02 14.79 -24.67
N TYR A 335 -14.07 15.46 -25.10
CA TYR A 335 -14.51 15.50 -26.49
C TYR A 335 -14.00 16.75 -27.17
N LYS A 336 -13.62 16.64 -28.43
CA LYS A 336 -13.14 17.77 -29.24
C LYS A 336 -14.30 18.64 -29.67
N GLU A 337 -14.16 19.95 -29.51
CA GLU A 337 -15.14 20.94 -29.99
C GLU A 337 -14.86 21.39 -31.44
N LYS A 338 -13.63 21.20 -31.92
CA LYS A 338 -13.21 21.64 -33.26
C LYS A 338 -12.84 20.44 -34.14
N GLU A 339 -13.58 20.26 -35.23
CA GLU A 339 -13.49 19.09 -36.12
C GLU A 339 -12.30 19.10 -37.10
N ASN A 340 -11.49 20.17 -37.17
CA ASN A 340 -10.40 20.29 -38.16
C ASN A 340 -9.05 20.69 -37.54
N ILE A 341 -8.85 20.35 -36.28
CA ILE A 341 -7.61 20.61 -35.55
C ILE A 341 -7.02 19.27 -35.11
N SER A 342 -5.75 19.05 -35.45
CA SER A 342 -4.99 17.91 -34.92
C SER A 342 -4.34 18.30 -33.60
N TYR A 343 -4.57 17.51 -32.55
CA TYR A 343 -4.09 17.81 -31.21
C TYR A 343 -2.80 17.06 -30.90
N THR A 344 -1.77 17.32 -31.71
CA THR A 344 -0.43 16.74 -31.64
C THR A 344 0.64 17.83 -31.66
N GLY A 345 1.90 17.49 -31.34
CA GLY A 345 3.03 18.42 -31.35
C GLY A 345 2.81 19.66 -30.47
N GLU A 346 3.00 20.85 -31.04
CA GLU A 346 2.78 22.14 -30.34
C GLU A 346 1.31 22.36 -29.94
N ASN A 347 0.39 21.61 -30.54
CA ASN A 347 -1.04 21.67 -30.26
C ASN A 347 -1.55 20.46 -29.45
N ALA A 348 -0.65 19.74 -28.76
CA ALA A 348 -1.01 18.54 -28.00
C ALA A 348 -2.19 18.78 -27.04
N ALA A 349 -3.05 17.78 -26.88
CA ALA A 349 -4.22 17.87 -26.01
C ALA A 349 -3.87 18.25 -24.55
N SER A 350 -2.67 17.90 -24.06
CA SER A 350 -2.17 18.27 -22.73
C SER A 350 -1.98 19.78 -22.54
N ASN A 351 -1.95 20.56 -23.62
CA ASN A 351 -1.88 22.01 -23.57
C ASN A 351 -3.24 22.67 -23.27
N TYR A 352 -4.33 21.90 -23.23
CA TYR A 352 -5.71 22.39 -23.10
C TYR A 352 -6.45 21.91 -21.86
N ILE A 353 -5.79 21.11 -21.01
CA ILE A 353 -6.33 20.68 -19.72
C ILE A 353 -5.20 20.56 -18.69
N ARG A 354 -5.49 20.97 -17.45
CA ARG A 354 -4.61 20.77 -16.29
C ARG A 354 -5.43 20.56 -15.04
N CYS A 355 -4.78 20.08 -13.99
CA CYS A 355 -5.35 20.16 -12.66
C CYS A 355 -4.36 20.72 -11.65
N PHE A 356 -4.90 21.40 -10.63
CA PHE A 356 -4.14 21.96 -9.52
C PHE A 356 -4.70 21.42 -8.23
N PHE A 357 -3.83 20.85 -7.41
CA PHE A 357 -4.22 20.43 -6.07
C PHE A 357 -4.22 21.62 -5.11
N ARG A 358 -5.26 21.71 -4.27
CA ARG A 358 -5.39 22.69 -3.19
C ARG A 358 -5.39 21.94 -1.86
N GLU A 359 -4.39 22.23 -1.03
CA GLU A 359 -4.44 21.91 0.40
C GLU A 359 -5.49 22.85 1.04
N ASP A 360 -6.36 22.29 1.89
CA ASP A 360 -7.32 23.07 2.67
C ASP A 360 -6.65 23.83 3.83
#